data_AF-A0A5D6V3V6-F1
#
_entry.id   AF-A0A5D6V3V6-F1
#
_cell.length_a   1.000
_cell.length_b   1.000
_cell.length_c   1.000
_cell.angle_alpha   90.00
_cell.angle_beta   90.00
_cell.angle_gamma   90.00
#
_symmetry.space_group_name_H-M   'P 1'
#
loop_
_entity.id
_entity.type
_entity.pdbx_description
1 polymer ?
#
loop_
_entity_poly.entity_id
_entity_poly.type
_entity_poly.pdbx_seq_one_letter_code
_entity_poly.pdbx_strand_id
1 'polypeptide(L)'
;MHLFRSLGRLTALVIIGLLLAPPAAQAQKYRTAGGVRYSTGSLGLTLQQKILEKATLEGIALASSREVSATVLAERHFPVLGPSLNYYLGAGGHLGTHKDNGGFGGFDGMLGVEYKVAFTRLLLSADFKPSIEFGGEDWARFPVGFSLRYVIVQDKSKGFLGIFGSDDDKKKSKSKEGKSKQKGSGIFGL
;
A
#
# COMPACT_ATOMS: atom_id res chain seq x y z
N MET A 1 -56.58 -8.83 17.37
CA MET A 1 -55.26 -9.23 17.94
C MET A 1 -54.33 -9.96 16.95
N HIS A 2 -54.47 -9.81 15.61
CA HIS A 2 -53.61 -10.51 14.64
C HIS A 2 -52.51 -9.65 13.99
N LEU A 3 -52.59 -8.31 14.06
CA LEU A 3 -51.60 -7.42 13.44
C LEU A 3 -50.27 -7.31 14.21
N PHE A 4 -50.26 -7.52 15.54
CA PHE A 4 -49.04 -7.39 16.35
C PHE A 4 -48.09 -8.59 16.24
N ARG A 5 -48.55 -9.73 15.71
CA ARG A 5 -47.72 -10.94 15.58
C ARG A 5 -46.85 -10.95 14.31
N SER A 6 -47.21 -10.17 13.28
CA SER A 6 -46.42 -10.09 12.03
C SER A 6 -45.24 -9.13 12.15
N LEU A 7 -45.33 -8.11 13.00
CA LEU A 7 -44.26 -7.14 13.22
C LEU A 7 -43.02 -7.78 13.84
N GLY A 8 -43.20 -8.72 14.77
CA GLY A 8 -42.12 -9.52 15.37
C GLY A 8 -41.42 -10.48 14.39
N ARG A 9 -42.15 -10.95 13.36
CA ARG A 9 -41.58 -11.81 12.30
C ARG A 9 -40.80 -10.99 11.28
N LEU A 10 -41.23 -9.77 10.99
CA LEU A 10 -40.53 -8.83 10.12
C LEU A 10 -39.23 -8.31 10.77
N THR A 11 -39.24 -7.99 12.06
CA THR A 11 -38.01 -7.62 12.79
C THR A 11 -37.04 -8.79 12.90
N ALA A 12 -37.51 -10.02 13.12
CA ALA A 12 -36.66 -11.21 13.15
C ALA A 12 -35.99 -11.48 11.79
N LEU A 13 -36.70 -11.29 10.66
CA LEU A 13 -36.14 -11.45 9.32
C LEU A 13 -35.10 -10.38 8.97
N VAL A 14 -35.28 -9.13 9.43
CA VAL A 14 -34.29 -8.06 9.27
C VAL A 14 -33.03 -8.35 10.08
N ILE A 15 -33.15 -8.90 11.29
CA ILE A 15 -32.00 -9.27 12.13
C ILE A 15 -31.26 -10.47 11.52
N ILE A 16 -31.96 -11.50 11.03
CA ILE A 16 -31.35 -12.66 10.37
C ILE A 16 -30.65 -12.27 9.07
N GLY A 17 -31.23 -11.35 8.29
CA GLY A 17 -30.58 -10.78 7.10
C GLY A 17 -29.29 -10.01 7.41
N LEU A 18 -29.22 -9.38 8.59
CA LEU A 18 -28.01 -8.66 9.05
C LEU A 18 -26.90 -9.61 9.54
N LEU A 19 -27.25 -10.81 10.02
CA LEU A 19 -26.28 -11.85 10.42
C LEU A 19 -25.75 -12.69 9.23
N LEU A 20 -26.39 -12.59 8.06
CA LEU A 20 -26.00 -13.30 6.83
C LEU A 20 -25.12 -12.47 5.90
N ALA A 21 -24.53 -11.36 6.39
CA ALA A 21 -23.52 -10.64 5.64
C ALA A 21 -22.37 -11.62 5.28
N PRO A 22 -22.07 -11.83 3.99
CA PRO A 22 -21.00 -12.72 3.60
C PRO A 22 -19.70 -12.27 4.27
N PRO A 23 -18.86 -13.20 4.77
CA PRO A 23 -17.58 -12.84 5.34
C PRO A 23 -16.85 -11.99 4.32
N ALA A 24 -16.43 -10.79 4.74
CA ALA A 24 -15.69 -9.86 3.91
C ALA A 24 -14.62 -10.65 3.16
N ALA A 25 -14.80 -10.75 1.84
CA ALA A 25 -13.86 -11.41 0.96
C ALA A 25 -12.49 -10.87 1.34
N GLN A 26 -11.60 -11.75 1.80
CA GLN A 26 -10.21 -11.43 2.14
C GLN A 26 -9.56 -10.92 0.86
N ALA A 27 -9.76 -9.63 0.58
CA ALA A 27 -9.12 -8.92 -0.51
C ALA A 27 -7.64 -9.18 -0.32
N GLN A 28 -7.01 -9.84 -1.31
CA GLN A 28 -5.60 -10.20 -1.28
C GLN A 28 -4.80 -9.00 -0.76
N LYS A 29 -4.39 -9.05 0.52
CA LYS A 29 -3.77 -7.91 1.19
C LYS A 29 -2.35 -7.80 0.63
N TYR A 30 -2.22 -6.96 -0.38
CA TYR A 30 -0.93 -6.64 -0.97
C TYR A 30 -0.27 -5.56 -0.13
N ARG A 31 0.98 -5.78 0.22
CA ARG A 31 1.77 -4.81 0.97
C ARG A 31 2.71 -4.02 0.07
N THR A 32 3.28 -4.69 -0.93
CA THR A 32 4.22 -4.08 -1.87
C THR A 32 3.98 -4.66 -3.26
N ALA A 33 3.77 -3.78 -4.24
CA ALA A 33 3.71 -4.12 -5.65
C ALA A 33 4.71 -3.25 -6.42
N GLY A 34 5.40 -3.83 -7.38
CA GLY A 34 6.35 -3.09 -8.21
C GLY A 34 6.27 -3.55 -9.65
N GLY A 35 6.66 -2.70 -10.58
CA GLY A 35 6.69 -3.07 -11.99
C GLY A 35 7.07 -1.92 -12.89
N VAL A 36 6.62 -2.03 -14.13
CA VAL A 36 6.96 -1.09 -15.20
C VAL A 36 5.79 -0.14 -15.43
N ARG A 37 6.15 1.09 -15.79
CA ARG A 37 5.20 2.16 -16.11
C ARG A 37 5.61 2.81 -17.42
N TYR A 38 4.64 2.98 -18.28
CA TYR A 38 4.75 3.81 -19.46
C TYR A 38 3.91 5.06 -19.25
N SER A 39 4.50 6.23 -19.46
CA SER A 39 3.85 7.53 -19.45
C SER A 39 4.06 8.17 -20.82
N THR A 40 3.32 9.24 -21.13
CA THR A 40 3.40 9.95 -22.41
C THR A 40 4.85 10.29 -22.80
N GLY A 41 5.48 9.47 -23.66
CA GLY A 41 6.87 9.64 -24.10
C GLY A 41 7.98 9.15 -23.16
N SER A 42 7.65 8.56 -22.00
CA SER A 42 8.63 8.18 -20.97
C SER A 42 8.36 6.76 -20.46
N LEU A 43 9.41 5.97 -20.26
CA LEU A 43 9.33 4.63 -19.69
C LEU A 43 10.00 4.62 -18.32
N GLY A 44 9.49 3.82 -17.40
CA GLY A 44 10.03 3.79 -16.06
C GLY A 44 9.54 2.65 -15.21
N LEU A 45 9.82 2.80 -13.92
CA LEU A 45 9.46 1.85 -12.88
C LEU A 45 8.51 2.51 -11.90
N THR A 46 7.65 1.69 -11.32
CA THR A 46 6.72 2.07 -10.27
C THR A 46 6.84 1.09 -9.11
N LEU A 47 6.79 1.60 -7.88
CA LEU A 47 6.76 0.84 -6.66
C LEU A 47 5.67 1.41 -5.75
N GLN A 48 4.68 0.60 -5.43
CA GLN A 48 3.55 0.95 -4.61
C GLN A 48 3.59 0.16 -3.30
N GLN A 49 3.53 0.88 -2.19
CA GLN A 49 3.55 0.35 -0.84
C GLN A 49 2.24 0.67 -0.13
N LYS A 50 1.55 -0.34 0.39
CA LYS A 50 0.36 -0.13 1.21
C LYS A 50 0.76 0.39 2.60
N ILE A 51 0.18 1.54 2.98
CA ILE A 51 0.42 2.18 4.28
C ILE A 51 -0.79 2.06 5.21
N LEU A 52 -2.01 2.11 4.66
CA LEU A 52 -3.27 1.97 5.38
C LEU A 52 -4.22 1.06 4.58
N GLU A 53 -5.35 0.68 5.16
CA GLU A 53 -6.30 -0.24 4.50
C GLU A 53 -6.74 0.21 3.10
N LYS A 54 -6.91 1.53 2.92
CA LYS A 54 -7.35 2.18 1.69
C LYS A 54 -6.35 3.23 1.17
N ALA A 55 -5.13 3.26 1.70
CA ALA A 55 -4.12 4.21 1.25
C ALA A 55 -2.77 3.56 0.95
N THR A 56 -2.14 4.04 -0.12
CA THR A 56 -0.84 3.58 -0.62
C THR A 56 0.10 4.76 -0.79
N LEU A 57 1.40 4.49 -0.69
CA LEU A 57 2.45 5.39 -1.12
C LEU A 57 3.06 4.79 -2.39
N GLU A 58 3.09 5.56 -3.47
CA GLU A 58 3.70 5.17 -4.74
C GLU A 58 4.95 6.02 -5.01
N GLY A 59 6.04 5.34 -5.35
CA GLY A 59 7.23 5.93 -5.94
C GLY A 59 7.31 5.57 -7.41
N ILE A 60 7.54 6.56 -8.27
CA ILE A 60 7.68 6.38 -9.71
C ILE A 60 9.02 6.98 -10.13
N ALA A 61 9.78 6.26 -10.96
CA ALA A 61 10.96 6.78 -11.62
C ALA A 61 10.75 6.66 -13.13
N LEU A 62 10.75 7.77 -13.85
CA LEU A 62 10.59 7.82 -15.31
C LEU A 62 11.90 8.29 -15.95
N ALA A 63 12.22 7.71 -17.09
CA ALA A 63 13.32 8.13 -17.94
C ALA A 63 12.85 8.23 -19.39
N SER A 64 13.30 9.27 -20.07
CA SER A 64 13.18 9.47 -21.50
C SER A 64 14.54 9.85 -22.09
N SER A 65 14.60 10.08 -23.40
CA SER A 65 15.85 10.51 -24.04
C SER A 65 16.38 11.85 -23.50
N ARG A 66 15.49 12.70 -22.96
CA ARG A 66 15.78 14.10 -22.60
C ARG A 66 15.60 14.44 -21.11
N GLU A 67 14.79 13.67 -20.39
CA GLU A 67 14.48 13.91 -18.97
C GLU A 67 14.56 12.62 -18.15
N VAL A 68 14.95 12.76 -16.88
CA VAL A 68 14.79 11.74 -15.85
C VAL A 68 14.06 12.38 -14.68
N SER A 69 13.03 11.72 -14.17
CA SER A 69 12.22 12.24 -13.07
C SER A 69 11.89 11.15 -12.05
N ALA A 70 11.70 11.59 -10.82
CA ALA A 70 11.22 10.79 -9.72
C ALA A 70 9.99 11.47 -9.12
N THR A 71 8.95 10.69 -8.84
CA THR A 71 7.68 11.16 -8.30
C THR A 71 7.34 10.34 -7.06
N VAL A 72 6.79 10.99 -6.04
CA VAL A 72 6.23 10.33 -4.86
C VAL A 72 4.80 10.78 -4.67
N LEU A 73 3.87 9.84 -4.54
CA LEU A 73 2.43 10.06 -4.44
C LEU A 73 1.85 9.32 -3.24
N ALA A 74 0.96 9.98 -2.51
CA ALA A 74 0.06 9.31 -1.58
C ALA A 74 -1.31 9.14 -2.26
N GLU A 75 -1.81 7.92 -2.27
CA GLU A 75 -3.03 7.57 -3.02
C GLU A 75 -4.07 6.95 -2.11
N ARG A 76 -5.33 7.20 -2.40
CA ARG A 76 -6.49 6.60 -1.75
C ARG A 76 -7.30 5.79 -2.74
N HIS A 77 -7.59 4.54 -2.39
CA HIS A 77 -8.24 3.55 -3.25
C HIS A 77 -9.72 3.37 -2.87
N PHE A 78 -10.56 3.27 -3.89
CA PHE A 78 -12.01 3.10 -3.77
C PHE A 78 -12.48 1.95 -4.67
N PRO A 79 -13.14 0.93 -4.11
CA PRO A 79 -13.65 -0.19 -4.89
C PRO A 79 -14.87 0.20 -5.72
N VAL A 80 -14.91 -0.21 -6.99
CA VAL A 80 -16.08 0.00 -7.89
C VAL A 80 -16.86 -1.30 -8.05
N LEU A 81 -16.18 -2.36 -8.49
CA LEU A 81 -16.77 -3.66 -8.81
C LEU A 81 -15.99 -4.75 -8.07
N GLY A 82 -16.40 -4.97 -6.82
CA GLY A 82 -15.75 -5.93 -5.93
C GLY A 82 -14.28 -5.58 -5.63
N PRO A 83 -13.48 -6.55 -5.16
CA PRO A 83 -12.07 -6.31 -4.83
C PRO A 83 -11.18 -6.14 -6.08
N SER A 84 -11.63 -6.56 -7.26
CA SER A 84 -10.81 -6.62 -8.48
C SER A 84 -10.66 -5.29 -9.19
N LEU A 85 -11.70 -4.45 -9.28
CA LEU A 85 -11.62 -3.15 -9.94
C LEU A 85 -11.75 -2.00 -8.93
N ASN A 86 -10.73 -1.18 -8.85
CA ASN A 86 -10.65 -0.03 -7.96
C ASN A 86 -10.34 1.23 -8.78
N TYR A 87 -10.81 2.39 -8.35
CA TYR A 87 -10.23 3.67 -8.77
C TYR A 87 -9.44 4.26 -7.61
N TYR A 88 -8.49 5.12 -7.95
CA TYR A 88 -7.66 5.78 -6.96
C TYR A 88 -7.46 7.24 -7.30
N LEU A 89 -7.32 8.02 -6.23
CA LEU A 89 -7.02 9.45 -6.25
C LEU A 89 -5.76 9.66 -5.44
N GLY A 90 -4.77 10.31 -6.04
CA GLY A 90 -3.48 10.57 -5.43
C GLY A 90 -3.06 12.02 -5.53
N ALA A 91 -2.19 12.42 -4.62
CA ALA A 91 -1.51 13.71 -4.63
C ALA A 91 -0.08 13.55 -4.14
N GLY A 92 0.82 14.38 -4.64
CA GLY A 92 2.23 14.28 -4.34
C GLY A 92 3.05 15.29 -5.11
N GLY A 93 4.30 14.94 -5.38
CA GLY A 93 5.19 15.80 -6.13
C GLY A 93 6.30 15.04 -6.82
N HIS A 94 6.92 15.72 -7.77
CA HIS A 94 8.01 15.20 -8.56
C HIS A 94 9.19 16.14 -8.55
N LEU A 95 10.35 15.56 -8.82
CA LEU A 95 11.60 16.24 -9.09
C LEU A 95 12.28 15.52 -10.25
N GLY A 96 12.96 16.26 -11.11
CA GLY A 96 13.62 15.70 -12.26
C GLY A 96 14.73 16.60 -12.76
N THR A 97 15.43 16.12 -13.77
CA THR A 97 16.46 16.87 -14.46
C THR A 97 16.27 16.73 -15.96
N HIS A 98 16.28 17.88 -16.65
CA HIS A 98 16.40 17.95 -18.09
C HIS A 98 17.88 18.04 -18.45
N LYS A 99 18.29 17.32 -19.50
CA LYS A 99 19.69 17.40 -19.98
C LYS A 99 20.11 18.80 -20.41
N ASP A 100 19.16 19.60 -20.89
CA ASP A 100 19.44 20.90 -21.49
C ASP A 100 19.18 22.08 -20.53
N ASN A 101 18.17 21.98 -19.66
CA ASN A 101 17.65 23.12 -18.88
C ASN A 101 17.83 23.00 -17.35
N GLY A 102 18.45 21.91 -16.85
CA GLY A 102 18.70 21.71 -15.43
C GLY A 102 17.53 21.07 -14.67
N GLY A 103 17.51 21.25 -13.34
CA GLY A 103 16.55 20.60 -12.45
C GLY A 103 15.16 21.25 -12.45
N PHE A 104 14.11 20.43 -12.41
CA PHE A 104 12.72 20.87 -12.31
C PHE A 104 11.99 20.11 -11.19
N GLY A 105 10.87 20.65 -10.73
CA GLY A 105 10.04 19.97 -9.76
C GLY A 105 8.67 20.62 -9.62
N GLY A 106 7.75 19.91 -8.98
CA GLY A 106 6.37 20.34 -8.95
C GLY A 106 5.46 19.48 -8.09
N PHE A 107 4.19 19.83 -8.13
CA PHE A 107 3.12 19.05 -7.50
C PHE A 107 2.35 18.27 -8.54
N ASP A 108 1.91 17.08 -8.14
CA ASP A 108 1.17 16.15 -8.97
C ASP A 108 -0.15 15.80 -8.28
N GLY A 109 -1.24 15.90 -9.03
CA GLY A 109 -2.44 15.11 -8.78
C GLY A 109 -2.39 13.83 -9.62
N MET A 110 -3.10 12.80 -9.18
CA MET A 110 -3.27 11.57 -9.95
C MET A 110 -4.69 11.03 -9.79
N LEU A 111 -5.28 10.62 -10.90
CA LEU A 111 -6.56 9.92 -10.95
C LEU A 111 -6.37 8.68 -11.81
N GLY A 112 -6.69 7.51 -11.30
CA GLY A 112 -6.50 6.27 -12.04
C GLY A 112 -7.50 5.19 -11.72
N VAL A 113 -7.47 4.16 -12.56
CA VAL A 113 -8.17 2.90 -12.37
C VAL A 113 -7.16 1.77 -12.27
N GLU A 114 -7.40 0.85 -11.35
CA GLU A 114 -6.57 -0.31 -11.06
C GLU A 114 -7.41 -1.58 -11.17
N TYR A 115 -6.97 -2.50 -12.03
CA TYR A 115 -7.56 -3.82 -12.20
C TYR A 115 -6.61 -4.90 -11.69
N LYS A 116 -7.09 -5.67 -10.72
CA LYS A 116 -6.41 -6.81 -10.10
C LYS A 116 -6.86 -8.07 -10.81
N VAL A 117 -5.93 -8.68 -11.52
CA VAL A 117 -6.21 -9.89 -12.29
C VAL A 117 -6.35 -11.07 -11.30
N ALA A 118 -7.57 -11.58 -11.18
CA ALA A 118 -7.88 -12.73 -10.33
C ALA A 118 -6.95 -13.92 -10.65
N PHE A 119 -6.64 -14.73 -9.63
CA PHE A 119 -5.73 -15.89 -9.70
C PHE A 119 -4.27 -15.58 -10.03
N THR A 120 -3.92 -14.36 -10.40
CA THR A 120 -2.54 -13.92 -10.59
C THR A 120 -2.15 -12.87 -9.56
N ARG A 121 -0.87 -12.51 -9.53
CA ARG A 121 -0.34 -11.41 -8.72
C ARG A 121 -0.11 -10.15 -9.57
N LEU A 122 -0.79 -10.05 -10.71
CA LEU A 122 -0.66 -8.94 -11.65
C LEU A 122 -1.71 -7.87 -11.36
N LEU A 123 -1.27 -6.61 -11.42
CA LEU A 123 -2.09 -5.43 -11.39
C LEU A 123 -1.85 -4.62 -12.66
N LEU A 124 -2.95 -4.24 -13.29
CA LEU A 124 -2.97 -3.31 -14.40
C LEU A 124 -3.50 -1.99 -13.90
N SER A 125 -2.88 -0.89 -14.28
CA SER A 125 -3.35 0.45 -13.94
C SER A 125 -3.28 1.36 -15.14
N ALA A 126 -4.27 2.23 -15.25
CA ALA A 126 -4.31 3.32 -16.20
C ALA A 126 -4.68 4.58 -15.44
N ASP A 127 -3.91 5.64 -15.61
CA ASP A 127 -4.07 6.86 -14.83
C ASP A 127 -3.71 8.12 -15.60
N PHE A 128 -4.19 9.22 -15.07
CA PHE A 128 -4.03 10.57 -15.55
C PHE A 128 -3.42 11.40 -14.42
N LYS A 129 -2.27 12.04 -14.70
CA LYS A 129 -1.47 12.74 -13.69
C LYS A 129 -1.38 14.24 -14.00
N PRO A 130 -2.39 15.06 -13.65
CA PRO A 130 -2.29 16.51 -13.77
C PRO A 130 -1.15 17.03 -12.88
N SER A 131 -0.22 17.80 -13.44
CA SER A 131 0.95 18.29 -12.73
C SER A 131 1.18 19.76 -12.98
N ILE A 132 1.60 20.46 -11.93
CA ILE A 132 2.00 21.86 -11.97
C ILE A 132 3.50 21.90 -11.70
N GLU A 133 4.27 22.44 -12.64
CA GLU A 133 5.74 22.44 -12.61
C GLU A 133 6.25 23.85 -12.30
N PHE A 134 7.28 23.95 -11.45
CA PHE A 134 7.99 25.19 -11.16
C PHE A 134 9.43 25.06 -11.68
N GLY A 135 9.87 26.05 -12.46
CA GLY A 135 11.22 26.07 -13.05
C GLY A 135 11.35 25.34 -14.39
N GLY A 136 10.26 24.80 -14.94
CA GLY A 136 10.17 24.31 -16.31
C GLY A 136 9.57 25.32 -17.30
N GLU A 137 9.60 24.98 -18.58
CA GLU A 137 9.01 25.78 -19.67
C GLU A 137 7.47 25.77 -19.63
N ASP A 138 6.89 24.63 -19.25
CA ASP A 138 5.45 24.43 -19.13
C ASP A 138 5.01 24.46 -17.67
N TRP A 139 4.12 25.40 -17.31
CA TRP A 139 3.60 25.52 -15.94
C TRP A 139 2.62 24.39 -15.57
N ALA A 140 1.98 23.73 -16.55
CA ALA A 140 1.01 22.66 -16.34
C ALA A 140 1.15 21.55 -17.39
N ARG A 141 1.18 20.29 -16.95
CA ARG A 141 1.27 19.10 -17.81
C ARG A 141 0.20 18.09 -17.42
N PHE A 142 -0.29 17.33 -18.39
CA PHE A 142 -1.39 16.38 -18.21
C PHE A 142 -1.08 14.98 -18.77
N PRO A 143 0.02 14.34 -18.35
CA PRO A 143 0.39 13.02 -18.85
C PRO A 143 -0.62 11.94 -18.45
N VAL A 144 -0.86 11.02 -19.40
CA VAL A 144 -1.49 9.73 -19.15
C VAL A 144 -0.43 8.65 -18.97
N GLY A 145 -0.70 7.69 -18.10
CA GLY A 145 0.17 6.58 -17.79
C GLY A 145 -0.55 5.24 -17.74
N PHE A 146 0.18 4.20 -18.10
CA PHE A 146 -0.21 2.80 -17.97
C PHE A 146 0.87 2.06 -17.19
N SER A 147 0.49 1.29 -16.19
CA SER A 147 1.44 0.50 -15.41
C SER A 147 1.03 -0.95 -15.28
N LEU A 148 2.02 -1.83 -15.40
CA LEU A 148 1.91 -3.25 -15.11
C LEU A 148 2.74 -3.55 -13.88
N ARG A 149 2.08 -3.85 -12.75
CA ARG A 149 2.71 -4.14 -11.47
C ARG A 149 2.53 -5.59 -11.08
N TYR A 150 3.53 -6.15 -10.41
CA TYR A 150 3.46 -7.47 -9.79
C TYR A 150 3.56 -7.34 -8.28
N VAL A 151 2.75 -8.11 -7.56
CA VAL A 151 2.78 -8.12 -6.09
C VAL A 151 3.98 -8.93 -5.60
N ILE A 152 4.93 -8.22 -5.02
CA ILE A 152 6.15 -8.77 -4.44
C ILE A 152 5.87 -9.34 -3.06
N VAL A 153 5.23 -8.55 -2.18
CA VAL A 153 4.98 -8.93 -0.78
C VAL A 153 3.48 -9.02 -0.52
N GLN A 154 3.06 -10.23 -0.13
CA GLN A 154 1.73 -10.50 0.40
C GLN A 154 1.74 -10.36 1.92
N ASP A 155 0.71 -9.74 2.48
CA ASP A 155 0.63 -9.37 3.88
C ASP A 155 0.55 -10.59 4.80
N LYS A 156 1.69 -10.98 5.38
CA LYS A 156 1.76 -11.81 6.59
C LYS A 156 2.13 -10.91 7.78
N SER A 157 1.22 -10.07 8.26
CA SER A 157 1.12 -9.54 9.65
C SER A 157 2.39 -9.07 10.41
N LYS A 158 3.56 -8.94 9.80
CA LYS A 158 4.81 -8.57 10.48
C LYS A 158 5.32 -7.29 9.87
N GLY A 159 5.00 -6.19 10.54
CA GLY A 159 5.33 -4.82 10.15
C GLY A 159 6.76 -4.64 9.67
N PHE A 160 6.93 -3.70 8.73
CA PHE A 160 8.22 -3.26 8.18
C PHE A 160 9.19 -2.72 9.25
N LEU A 161 8.68 -2.38 10.44
CA LEU A 161 9.47 -2.10 11.64
C LEU A 161 10.32 -3.27 12.14
N GLY A 162 10.11 -4.50 11.65
CA GLY A 162 10.92 -5.66 12.01
C GLY A 162 12.25 -5.80 11.26
N ILE A 163 12.54 -4.95 10.26
CA ILE A 163 13.79 -5.03 9.45
C ILE A 163 14.81 -3.98 9.92
N PHE A 164 14.37 -2.93 10.64
CA PHE A 164 15.22 -1.91 11.26
C PHE A 164 15.41 -2.12 12.77
N GLY A 165 14.89 -3.22 13.33
CA GLY A 165 15.05 -3.60 14.73
C GLY A 165 16.35 -4.37 14.92
N SER A 166 17.41 -3.64 15.26
CA SER A 166 18.77 -4.10 15.49
C SER A 166 18.91 -5.42 16.25
N ASP A 167 19.91 -6.15 15.78
CA ASP A 167 20.34 -7.48 16.12
C ASP A 167 21.21 -7.52 17.41
N ASP A 168 20.71 -7.00 18.55
CA ASP A 168 21.54 -6.82 19.76
C ASP A 168 21.05 -7.49 21.06
N ASP A 169 19.98 -8.31 21.04
CA ASP A 169 19.43 -8.94 22.26
C ASP A 169 19.62 -10.46 22.38
N LYS A 170 20.54 -11.07 21.62
CA LYS A 170 20.86 -12.52 21.75
C LYS A 170 22.07 -12.86 22.61
N LYS A 171 22.75 -11.90 23.23
CA LYS A 171 23.96 -12.15 24.05
C LYS A 171 23.76 -12.13 25.58
N LYS A 172 22.58 -11.76 26.11
CA LYS A 172 22.37 -11.63 27.58
C LYS A 172 21.58 -12.75 28.27
N SER A 173 20.98 -13.71 27.55
CA SER A 173 20.22 -14.80 28.18
C SER A 173 21.04 -16.06 28.53
N LYS A 174 22.25 -16.23 27.97
CA LYS A 174 23.09 -17.42 28.26
C LYS A 174 24.03 -17.30 29.47
N SER A 175 24.14 -16.14 30.14
CA SER A 175 25.07 -15.96 31.27
C SER A 175 24.42 -15.96 32.67
N LYS A 176 23.08 -15.96 32.76
CA LYS A 176 22.37 -15.92 34.05
C LYS A 176 21.85 -17.27 34.56
N GLU A 177 21.81 -18.32 33.74
CA GLU A 177 21.30 -19.63 34.14
C GLU A 177 22.38 -20.55 34.77
N GLY A 178 23.67 -20.20 34.63
CA GLY A 178 24.78 -20.98 35.18
C GLY A 178 25.24 -20.60 36.60
N LYS A 179 24.65 -19.58 37.25
CA LYS A 179 25.18 -19.04 38.53
C LYS A 179 24.26 -19.11 39.76
N SER A 180 23.03 -19.64 39.66
CA SER A 180 22.12 -19.70 40.82
C SER A 180 22.04 -21.05 41.53
N LYS A 181 22.77 -22.09 41.08
CA LYS A 181 22.63 -23.46 41.61
C LYS A 181 23.69 -23.93 42.61
N GLN A 182 24.54 -23.05 43.13
CA GLN A 182 25.60 -23.45 44.07
C GLN A 182 25.93 -22.37 45.11
N LYS A 183 25.08 -22.21 46.13
CA LYS A 183 25.44 -21.88 47.53
C LYS A 183 24.18 -21.61 48.35
N GLY A 184 23.76 -22.64 49.07
CA GLY A 184 22.69 -22.61 50.08
C GLY A 184 22.79 -23.89 50.91
N SER A 185 23.95 -24.09 51.52
CA SER A 185 24.28 -25.19 52.40
C SER A 185 23.50 -25.12 53.71
N GLY A 186 22.78 -26.21 53.98
CA GLY A 186 22.38 -26.77 55.27
C GLY A 186 22.38 -25.89 56.52
N ILE A 187 21.19 -25.63 57.04
CA ILE A 187 20.91 -25.48 58.47
C ILE A 187 19.51 -26.06 58.75
N PHE A 188 19.46 -27.34 59.10
CA PHE A 188 18.34 -27.90 59.86
C PHE A 188 18.92 -28.33 61.21
N GLY A 189 18.53 -27.61 62.25
CA GLY A 189 18.78 -27.93 63.65
C GLY A 189 17.59 -27.43 64.45
N LEU A 190 17.17 -28.28 65.40
CA LEU A 190 16.00 -28.23 66.29
C LEU A 190 14.72 -28.88 65.74
#